data_AF-A0A7Z9Y113-F1
#
_entry.id   AF-A0A7Z9Y113-F1
#
_cell.length_a   1.000
_cell.length_b   1.000
_cell.length_c   1.000
_cell.angle_alpha   90.00
_cell.angle_beta   90.00
_cell.angle_gamma   90.00
#
_symmetry.space_group_name_H-M   'P 1'
#
loop_
_entity.id
_entity.type
_entity.pdbx_description
1 polymer ?
#
loop_
_entity_poly.entity_id
_entity_poly.type
_entity_poly.pdbx_seq_one_letter_code
_entity_poly.pdbx_strand_id
1 'polypeptide(L)' 'MSVAEDMFPLLTKLDKREKLRLMQFLVSDLVSSETEAHPDWPPGYFRQTFGAFRDDPLERPEQGEFEIREEIA' A
#
# COMPACT_ATOMS: atom_id res chain seq x y z
N MET A 1 -5.83 5.70 29.32
CA MET A 1 -6.87 6.32 28.48
C MET A 1 -6.44 6.14 27.04
N SER A 2 -7.26 5.46 26.26
CA SER A 2 -7.03 5.26 24.83
C SER A 2 -7.44 6.52 24.07
N VAL A 3 -6.70 6.90 23.03
CA VAL A 3 -7.04 8.03 22.13
C VAL A 3 -8.48 7.92 21.62
N ALA A 4 -9.00 6.70 21.46
CA ALA A 4 -10.38 6.47 21.06
C ALA A 4 -11.39 6.98 22.10
N GLU A 5 -11.12 6.79 23.39
CA GLU A 5 -12.02 7.17 24.49
C GLU A 5 -12.22 8.69 24.58
N ASP A 6 -11.17 9.47 24.28
CA ASP A 6 -11.19 10.93 24.33
C ASP A 6 -11.79 11.57 23.05
N MET A 7 -11.80 10.85 21.93
CA MET A 7 -12.32 11.35 20.66
C MET A 7 -13.85 11.29 20.54
N PHE A 8 -14.50 10.27 21.11
CA PHE A 8 -15.95 10.10 20.99
C PHE A 8 -16.76 11.32 21.48
N PRO A 9 -16.44 11.94 22.64
CA PRO A 9 -17.14 13.15 23.10
C PRO A 9 -16.96 14.39 22.20
N LEU A 10 -15.92 14.41 21.36
CA LEU A 10 -15.69 15.49 20.39
C LEU A 10 -16.52 15.26 19.12
N LEU A 11 -16.64 14.00 18.68
CA LEU A 11 -17.45 13.64 17.50
C LEU A 11 -18.94 13.91 17.71
N THR A 12 -19.44 13.80 18.94
CA THR A 12 -20.85 14.07 19.26
C THR A 12 -21.21 15.56 19.15
N LYS A 13 -20.23 16.46 19.31
CA LYS A 13 -20.42 17.92 19.22
C LYS A 13 -20.47 18.44 17.79
N LEU A 14 -20.06 17.63 16.81
CA LEU A 14 -20.02 18.03 15.41
C LEU A 14 -21.41 17.99 14.77
N ASP A 15 -21.68 18.99 13.94
CA ASP A 15 -22.84 19.02 13.07
C ASP A 15 -22.68 18.07 11.85
N LYS A 16 -23.73 17.95 11.03
CA LYS A 16 -23.73 17.05 9.88
C LYS A 16 -22.64 17.41 8.84
N ARG A 17 -22.40 18.70 8.62
CA ARG A 17 -21.43 19.19 7.64
C ARG A 17 -20.00 18.96 8.11
N GLU A 18 -19.75 19.19 9.39
CA GLU A 18 -18.47 18.96 10.05
C GLU A 18 -18.14 17.47 10.07
N LYS A 19 -19.12 16.60 10.37
CA LYS A 19 -18.97 15.15 10.27
C LYS A 19 -18.62 14.70 8.85
N LEU A 20 -19.29 15.26 7.83
CA LEU A 20 -18.99 14.95 6.44
C LEU A 20 -17.58 15.38 6.04
N ARG A 21 -17.12 16.56 6.47
CA ARG A 21 -15.75 17.03 6.22
C ARG A 21 -14.72 16.17 6.93
N LEU A 22 -14.96 15.82 8.18
CA LEU A 22 -14.07 14.94 8.94
C LEU A 22 -14.00 13.56 8.29
N MET A 23 -15.12 12.98 7.88
CA MET A 23 -15.16 11.71 7.16
C MET A 23 -14.39 11.79 5.83
N GLN A 24 -14.55 12.88 5.07
CA GLN A 24 -13.82 13.08 3.82
C GLN A 24 -12.31 13.19 4.05
N PHE A 25 -11.89 13.88 5.11
CA PHE A 25 -10.49 13.97 5.53
C PHE A 25 -9.94 12.59 5.92
N LEU A 26 -10.62 11.87 6.80
CA LEU A 26 -10.20 10.54 7.27
C LEU A 26 -10.11 9.53 6.14
N VAL A 27 -11.05 9.55 5.18
CA VAL A 27 -10.98 8.68 3.99
C VAL A 27 -9.79 9.04 3.11
N SER A 28 -9.52 10.33 2.89
CA SER A 28 -8.36 10.76 2.10
C SER A 28 -7.03 10.34 2.75
N ASP A 29 -6.94 10.45 4.07
CA ASP A 29 -5.76 10.09 4.86
C ASP A 29 -5.54 8.57 4.89
N LEU A 30 -6.61 7.79 5.10
CA LEU A 30 -6.54 6.33 5.10
C LEU A 30 -6.13 5.79 3.72
N VAL A 31 -6.71 6.35 2.64
CA VAL A 31 -6.33 5.99 1.27
C VAL A 31 -4.86 6.35 0.98
N SER A 32 -4.36 7.45 1.54
CA SER A 32 -2.95 7.85 1.36
C SER A 32 -2.00 6.92 2.12
N SER A 33 -2.32 6.57 3.37
CA SER A 33 -1.48 5.68 4.19
C SER A 33 -1.44 4.22 3.70
N GLU A 34 -2.52 3.69 3.12
CA GLU A 34 -2.49 2.38 2.44
C GLU A 34 -1.68 2.41 1.14
N THR A 35 -1.64 3.57 0.45
CA THR A 35 -0.87 3.73 -0.79
C THR A 35 0.63 3.93 -0.52
N GLU A 36 1.00 4.47 0.65
CA GLU A 36 2.39 4.61 1.10
C GLU A 36 3.00 3.32 1.67
N ALA A 37 2.25 2.21 1.75
CA ALA A 37 2.76 0.92 2.22
C ALA A 37 3.89 0.34 1.32
N HIS A 38 4.15 0.97 0.17
CA HIS A 38 5.24 0.66 -0.73
C HIS A 38 6.02 1.94 -1.12
N PRO A 39 6.91 2.45 -0.24
CA PRO A 39 7.69 3.66 -0.51
C PRO A 39 8.58 3.57 -1.76
N ASP A 40 8.84 2.35 -2.23
CA ASP A 40 9.69 2.09 -3.39
C ASP A 40 8.95 2.18 -4.74
N TRP A 41 7.61 2.15 -4.74
CA TRP A 41 6.82 2.09 -5.98
C TRP A 41 5.97 3.36 -6.16
N PRO A 42 6.08 4.05 -7.30
CA PRO A 42 5.29 5.25 -7.53
C PRO A 42 3.78 4.92 -7.61
N PRO A 43 2.90 5.88 -7.27
CA PRO A 43 1.46 5.69 -7.36
C PRO A 43 1.01 5.18 -8.75
N GLY A 44 0.19 4.13 -8.77
CA GLY A 44 -0.33 3.55 -10.01
C GLY A 44 0.65 2.69 -10.81
N TYR A 45 1.87 2.44 -10.30
CA TYR A 45 2.89 1.62 -10.96
C TYR A 45 2.35 0.27 -11.45
N PHE A 46 1.67 -0.49 -10.60
CA PHE A 46 1.13 -1.81 -10.98
C PHE A 46 -0.01 -1.75 -11.99
N ARG A 47 -0.77 -0.64 -12.03
CA ARG A 47 -1.78 -0.43 -13.09
C ARG A 47 -1.11 -0.21 -14.45
N GLN A 48 0.04 0.46 -14.46
CA GLN A 48 0.80 0.75 -15.67
C GLN A 48 1.58 -0.48 -16.17
N THR A 49 2.16 -1.28 -15.27
CA THR A 49 3.00 -2.42 -15.63
C THR A 49 2.24 -3.73 -15.83
N PHE A 50 1.00 -3.82 -15.34
CA PHE A 50 0.17 -5.01 -15.54
C PHE A 50 -0.04 -5.28 -17.04
N GLY A 51 0.46 -6.44 -17.49
CA GLY A 51 0.34 -6.86 -18.88
C GLY A 51 1.33 -6.19 -19.85
N ALA A 52 2.36 -5.50 -19.36
CA ALA A 52 3.38 -4.87 -20.20
C ALA A 52 4.10 -5.86 -21.15
N PHE A 53 4.18 -7.14 -20.76
CA PHE A 53 4.78 -8.23 -21.55
C PHE A 53 3.74 -9.06 -22.33
N ARG A 54 2.55 -8.51 -22.61
CA ARG A 54 1.49 -9.25 -23.34
C ARG A 54 1.93 -9.61 -24.76
N ASP A 55 2.52 -8.66 -25.47
CA ASP A 55 2.89 -8.79 -26.88
C ASP A 55 4.31 -9.34 -27.06
N ASP A 56 5.11 -9.37 -25.98
CA ASP A 56 6.46 -9.94 -25.91
C ASP A 56 6.63 -10.69 -24.58
N PRO A 57 6.16 -11.96 -24.50
CA PRO A 57 6.20 -12.74 -23.28
C PRO A 57 7.62 -13.00 -22.80
N LEU A 58 7.84 -12.96 -21.49
CA LEU A 58 9.14 -13.27 -20.90
C LEU A 58 9.55 -14.73 -21.19
N GLU A 59 10.70 -14.91 -21.84
CA GLU A 59 11.31 -16.22 -22.04
C GLU A 59 12.16 -16.60 -20.82
N ARG A 60 11.95 -17.81 -20.31
CA ARG A 60 12.81 -18.38 -19.26
C ARG A 60 14.03 -19.03 -19.94
N PRO A 61 15.28 -18.62 -19.63
CA PRO A 61 16.46 -19.31 -20.13
C PRO A 61 16.59 -20.70 -19.51
N GLU A 62 17.48 -21.52 -20.05
CA GLU A 62 17.80 -22.81 -19.43
C GLU A 62 18.25 -22.62 -17.97
N GLN A 63 17.85 -23.55 -17.12
CA GLN A 63 18.29 -23.57 -15.74
C GLN A 63 19.81 -23.77 -15.71
N GLY A 64 20.53 -22.90 -15.01
CA GLY A 64 21.98 -23.02 -14.84
C GLY A 64 22.39 -24.18 -13.94
N GLU A 65 23.70 -24.41 -13.87
CA GLU A 65 24.30 -25.40 -12.97
C GLU A 65 24.06 -25.07 -11.50
N PHE A 66 24.09 -26.09 -10.64
CA PHE A 66 24.02 -25.89 -9.20
C PHE A 66 25.29 -25.22 -8.67
N GLU A 67 25.12 -24.21 -7.81
CA GLU A 67 26.22 -23.69 -7.03
C GLU A 67 26.73 -24.73 -6.04
N ILE A 68 28.04 -24.96 -6.05
CA ILE A 68 28.73 -25.76 -5.02
C ILE A 68 29.14 -24.82 -3.90
N ARG A 69 28.62 -25.05 -2.69
CA ARG A 69 29.04 -24.31 -1.49
C ARG A 69 30.28 -24.95 -0.87
N GLU A 70 31.13 -24.13 -0.27
CA GLU A 70 32.24 -24.62 0.56
C GLU A 70 31.72 -25.40 1.77
N GLU A 71 32.42 -26.46 2.16
CA GLU A 71 32.12 -27.18 3.39
C GLU A 71 32.41 -26.28 4.60
N ILE A 72 31.55 -26.32 5.61
CA ILE A 72 31.78 -25.63 6.87
C ILE A 72 32.79 -26.47 7.65
N ALA A 73 33.99 -25.90 7.87
CA ALA A 73 35.05 -26.48 8.68
C ALA A 73 34.73 -26.46 10.19
#